data_AF-A0A7S0MZZ0-F1
#
_entry.id   AF-A0A7S0MZZ0-F1
#
_cell.length_a   1.000
_cell.length_b   1.000
_cell.length_c   1.000
_cell.angle_alpha   90.00
_cell.angle_beta   90.00
_cell.angle_gamma   90.00
#
_symmetry.space_group_name_H-M   'P 1'
#
loop_
_entity.id
_entity.type
_entity.pdbx_description
1 polymer ?
#
loop_
_entity_poly.entity_id
_entity_poly.type
_entity_poly.pdbx_seq_one_letter_code
_entity_poly.pdbx_strand_id
1 'polypeptide(L)'
;MAQVAYLKQTCVQDLEDEFFKLHEEAEVARERETKAAIKIQARCRGVMTRNRKRSLTDSVNLIQRMFRGHLGRKRFGEYQRVKARAEREEFFYKAAAVIQRIWRGYAVRKFTCDFYGRKRWLENVLKVSEDLRVEMQEKYLQQLQDEEAKAQMEYMNRFRTDIKGKHHLTSTRARPGVFNSPYAFAHGGKPRDSLKGVTVEQHLKETMRAMVRSRPKHKEMMEALSPTNYGSPKRRVSPRKLKVTVEKPSFYTSVHKEALFADYEVKTQKCSL
;
A
#
# COMPACT_ATOMS: atom_id res chain seq x y z
N MET A 1 137.46 41.53 53.63
CA MET A 1 136.13 41.75 54.26
C MET A 1 135.35 42.90 53.61
N ALA A 2 135.95 44.09 53.40
CA ALA A 2 135.26 45.24 52.79
C ALA A 2 134.75 45.02 51.35
N GLN A 3 135.52 44.34 50.50
CA GLN A 3 135.17 44.11 49.09
C GLN A 3 134.00 43.11 48.91
N VAL A 4 133.89 42.13 49.79
CA VAL A 4 132.77 41.17 49.81
C VAL A 4 131.49 41.84 50.34
N ALA A 5 131.60 42.78 51.27
CA ALA A 5 130.45 43.56 51.74
C ALA A 5 129.94 44.51 50.66
N TYR A 6 130.84 45.18 49.93
CA TYR A 6 130.52 46.05 48.80
C TYR A 6 129.79 45.29 47.67
N LEU A 7 130.30 44.12 47.27
CA LEU A 7 129.67 43.30 46.22
C LEU A 7 128.29 42.77 46.63
N LYS A 8 128.09 42.45 47.91
CA LYS A 8 126.76 42.08 48.42
C LYS A 8 125.82 43.27 48.39
N GLN A 9 126.31 44.47 48.70
CA GLN A 9 125.49 45.68 48.73
C GLN A 9 125.10 46.14 47.31
N THR A 10 126.00 46.05 46.34
CA THR A 10 125.68 46.34 44.93
C THR A 10 124.70 45.31 44.36
N CYS A 11 124.89 44.02 44.66
CA CYS A 11 123.94 42.98 44.23
C CYS A 11 122.54 43.17 44.81
N VAL A 12 122.44 43.65 46.05
CA VAL A 12 121.14 43.99 46.66
C VAL A 12 120.53 45.21 45.98
N GLN A 13 121.32 46.23 45.65
CA GLN A 13 120.85 47.42 44.92
C GLN A 13 120.39 47.09 43.50
N ASP A 14 121.13 46.25 42.77
CA ASP A 14 120.76 45.81 41.42
C ASP A 14 119.42 45.04 41.42
N LEU A 15 119.16 44.23 42.46
CA LEU A 15 117.90 43.52 42.64
C LEU A 15 116.75 44.45 43.00
N GLU A 16 117.01 45.47 43.83
CA GLU A 16 116.02 46.50 44.17
C GLU A 16 115.64 47.31 42.91
N ASP A 17 116.62 47.71 42.11
CA ASP A 17 116.39 48.45 40.86
C ASP A 17 115.63 47.63 39.82
N GLU A 18 115.96 46.33 39.66
CA GLU A 18 115.20 45.42 38.78
C GLU A 18 113.76 45.25 39.26
N PHE A 19 113.54 45.11 40.57
CA PHE A 19 112.20 45.04 41.16
C PHE A 19 111.37 46.29 40.87
N PHE A 20 111.93 47.49 41.09
CA PHE A 20 111.20 48.74 40.84
C PHE A 20 110.91 48.94 39.35
N LYS A 21 111.83 48.54 38.46
CA LYS A 21 111.61 48.60 37.01
C LYS A 21 110.47 47.68 36.57
N LEU A 22 110.45 46.43 37.03
CA LEU A 22 109.36 45.50 36.75
C LEU A 22 108.02 45.99 37.33
N HIS A 23 108.06 46.65 38.49
CA HIS A 23 106.87 47.26 39.07
C HIS A 23 106.33 48.41 38.21
N GLU A 24 107.20 49.31 37.73
CA GLU A 24 106.81 50.41 36.84
C GLU A 24 106.23 49.89 35.52
N GLU A 25 106.87 48.89 34.89
CA GLU A 25 106.35 48.24 33.68
C GLU A 25 104.97 47.60 33.91
N ALA A 26 104.78 46.94 35.07
CA ALA A 26 103.50 46.35 35.45
C ALA A 26 102.42 47.41 35.71
N GLU A 27 102.76 48.53 36.35
CA GLU A 27 101.81 49.63 36.59
C GLU A 27 101.38 50.30 35.28
N VAL A 28 102.30 50.51 34.33
CA VAL A 28 101.98 51.04 33.00
C VAL A 28 101.04 50.10 32.22
N ALA A 29 101.24 48.78 32.33
CA ALA A 29 100.41 47.78 31.65
C ALA A 29 99.06 47.51 32.35
N ARG A 30 98.97 47.74 33.66
CA ARG A 30 97.84 47.38 34.54
C ARG A 30 96.48 47.80 33.97
N GLU A 31 96.35 49.04 33.52
CA GLU A 31 95.07 49.57 33.03
C GLU A 31 94.62 48.87 31.74
N ARG A 32 95.55 48.65 30.80
CA ARG A 32 95.29 47.97 29.53
C ARG A 32 94.88 46.52 29.77
N GLU A 33 95.62 45.80 30.61
CA GLU A 33 95.33 44.41 30.93
C GLU A 33 94.00 44.26 31.66
N THR A 34 93.73 45.15 32.62
CA THR A 34 92.44 45.17 33.33
C THR A 34 91.28 45.40 32.36
N LYS A 35 91.40 46.36 31.43
CA LYS A 35 90.38 46.61 30.39
C LYS A 35 90.18 45.39 29.49
N ALA A 36 91.26 44.72 29.08
CA ALA A 36 91.18 43.49 28.28
C ALA A 36 90.51 42.34 29.05
N ALA A 37 90.90 42.13 30.31
CA ALA A 37 90.31 41.13 31.20
C ALA A 37 88.80 41.38 31.40
N ILE A 38 88.38 42.63 31.64
CA ILE A 38 86.96 42.99 31.75
C ILE A 38 86.21 42.64 30.47
N LYS A 39 86.77 42.93 29.28
CA LYS A 39 86.14 42.59 27.99
C LYS A 39 85.99 41.08 27.82
N ILE A 40 87.03 40.30 28.15
CA ILE A 40 86.99 38.83 28.09
C ILE A 40 85.93 38.31 29.05
N GLN A 41 85.94 38.74 30.31
CA GLN A 41 84.97 38.31 31.30
C GLN A 41 83.53 38.69 30.90
N ALA A 42 83.29 39.90 30.41
CA ALA A 42 81.98 40.33 29.93
C ALA A 42 81.51 39.47 28.75
N ARG A 43 82.40 39.16 27.79
CA ARG A 43 82.11 38.27 26.68
C ARG A 43 81.76 36.86 27.17
N CYS A 44 82.55 36.30 28.08
CA CYS A 44 82.33 34.97 28.67
C CYS A 44 80.97 34.91 29.37
N ARG A 45 80.67 35.85 30.28
CA ARG A 45 79.37 35.93 30.98
C ARG A 45 78.20 36.04 29.99
N GLY A 46 78.36 36.84 28.93
CA GLY A 46 77.37 36.99 27.87
C GLY A 46 77.15 35.70 27.06
N VAL A 47 78.21 34.97 26.73
CA VAL A 47 78.13 33.66 26.05
C VAL A 47 77.42 32.64 26.93
N MET A 48 77.79 32.54 28.22
CA MET A 48 77.15 31.63 29.17
C MET A 48 75.65 31.88 29.26
N THR A 49 75.24 33.14 29.41
CA THR A 49 73.83 33.53 29.51
C THR A 49 73.05 33.21 28.24
N ARG A 50 73.60 33.52 27.06
CA ARG A 50 72.95 33.21 25.78
C ARG A 50 72.84 31.71 25.54
N ASN A 51 73.86 30.94 25.88
CA ASN A 51 73.82 29.48 25.78
C ASN A 51 72.77 28.88 26.71
N ARG A 52 72.67 29.39 27.95
CA ARG A 52 71.63 28.97 28.88
C ARG A 52 70.23 29.28 28.34
N LYS A 53 70.00 30.50 27.85
CA LYS A 53 68.72 30.89 27.24
C LYS A 53 68.38 30.00 26.04
N ARG A 54 69.34 29.75 25.14
CA ARG A 54 69.15 28.86 23.99
C ARG A 54 68.73 27.46 24.42
N SER A 55 69.46 26.85 25.35
CA SER A 55 69.15 25.52 25.87
C SER A 55 67.74 25.42 26.47
N LEU A 56 67.29 26.47 27.18
CA LEU A 56 65.92 26.53 27.70
C LEU A 56 64.89 26.66 26.57
N THR A 57 65.11 27.55 25.61
CA THR A 57 64.24 27.72 24.44
C THR A 57 64.12 26.42 23.64
N ASP A 58 65.22 25.73 23.38
CA ASP A 58 65.23 24.47 22.64
C ASP A 58 64.44 23.39 23.38
N SER A 59 64.59 23.33 24.70
CA SER A 59 63.85 22.41 25.57
C SER A 59 62.34 22.70 25.54
N VAL A 60 61.94 23.97 25.62
CA VAL A 60 60.53 24.40 25.49
C VAL A 60 59.97 24.04 24.12
N ASN A 61 60.71 24.33 23.05
CA ASN A 61 60.30 24.02 21.69
C ASN A 61 60.13 22.51 21.48
N LEU A 62 61.03 21.69 22.05
CA LEU A 62 60.92 20.24 22.00
C LEU A 62 59.62 19.77 22.67
N ILE A 63 59.34 20.23 23.90
CA ILE A 63 58.13 19.87 24.64
C ILE A 63 56.89 20.27 23.83
N GLN A 64 56.84 21.52 23.35
CA GLN A 64 55.68 21.98 22.60
C GLN A 64 55.49 21.23 21.27
N ARG A 65 56.57 20.93 20.54
CA ARG A 65 56.53 20.13 19.31
C ARG A 65 55.98 18.73 19.57
N MET A 66 56.48 18.07 20.61
CA MET A 66 56.01 16.73 21.00
C MET A 66 54.54 16.74 21.42
N PHE A 67 54.12 17.77 22.17
CA PHE A 67 52.74 17.92 22.60
C PHE A 67 51.77 18.18 21.43
N ARG A 68 52.12 19.08 20.51
CA ARG A 68 51.34 19.30 19.27
C ARG A 68 51.23 18.01 18.46
N GLY A 69 52.31 17.24 18.35
CA GLY A 69 52.30 15.92 17.70
C GLY A 69 51.41 14.90 18.41
N HIS A 70 51.43 14.86 19.74
CA HIS A 70 50.54 14.00 20.54
C HIS A 70 49.06 14.37 20.31
N LEU A 71 48.71 15.65 20.36
CA LEU A 71 47.35 16.12 20.09
C LEU A 71 46.91 15.78 18.66
N GLY A 72 47.79 15.95 17.68
CA GLY A 72 47.53 15.56 16.28
C GLY A 72 47.20 14.08 16.15
N ARG A 73 48.01 13.20 16.75
CA ARG A 73 47.77 11.75 16.76
C ARG A 73 46.47 11.37 17.48
N LYS A 74 46.16 12.03 18.61
CA LYS A 74 44.90 11.80 19.34
C LYS A 74 43.68 12.17 18.49
N ARG A 75 43.71 13.33 17.83
CA ARG A 75 42.64 13.78 16.92
C ARG A 75 42.48 12.84 15.73
N PHE A 76 43.58 12.44 15.10
CA PHE A 76 43.55 11.51 13.98
C PHE A 76 43.02 10.12 14.40
N GLY A 77 43.42 9.63 15.57
CA GLY A 77 42.88 8.40 16.14
C GLY A 77 41.37 8.46 16.33
N GLU A 78 40.85 9.58 16.86
CA GLU A 78 39.39 9.76 17.01
C GLU A 78 38.68 9.82 15.66
N TYR A 79 39.21 10.58 14.71
CA TYR A 79 38.68 10.64 13.34
C TYR A 79 38.58 9.24 12.71
N GLN A 80 39.65 8.44 12.82
CA GLN A 80 39.65 7.07 12.30
C GLN A 80 38.62 6.18 12.99
N ARG A 81 38.40 6.34 14.31
CA ARG A 81 37.38 5.59 15.05
C ARG A 81 35.97 5.94 14.59
N VAL A 82 35.68 7.23 14.41
CA VAL A 82 34.40 7.73 13.92
C VAL A 82 34.16 7.23 12.49
N LYS A 83 35.14 7.38 11.61
CA LYS A 83 35.06 6.88 10.23
C LYS A 83 34.80 5.37 10.17
N ALA A 84 35.58 4.58 10.90
CA ALA A 84 35.41 3.13 10.92
C ALA A 84 34.07 2.70 11.54
N ARG A 85 33.50 3.48 12.47
CA ARG A 85 32.14 3.25 12.99
C ARG A 85 31.10 3.49 11.91
N ALA A 86 31.18 4.62 11.21
CA ALA A 86 30.24 4.96 10.13
C ALA A 86 30.27 3.92 9.00
N GLU A 87 31.46 3.47 8.58
CA GLU A 87 31.61 2.43 7.56
C GLU A 87 30.98 1.09 7.99
N ARG A 88 31.19 0.68 9.25
CA ARG A 88 30.56 -0.53 9.80
C ARG A 88 29.04 -0.40 9.87
N GLU A 89 28.56 0.75 10.32
CA GLU A 89 27.14 1.03 10.43
C GLU A 89 26.45 1.00 9.05
N GLU A 90 27.06 1.63 8.05
CA GLU A 90 26.58 1.59 6.67
C GLU A 90 26.51 0.15 6.11
N PHE A 91 27.53 -0.66 6.37
CA PHE A 91 27.54 -2.07 5.98
C PHE A 91 26.35 -2.83 6.60
N PHE A 92 26.13 -2.68 7.91
CA PHE A 92 25.03 -3.35 8.59
C PHE A 92 23.67 -2.82 8.18
N TYR A 93 23.52 -1.53 7.90
CA TYR A 93 22.26 -0.99 7.37
C TYR A 93 21.92 -1.57 5.99
N LYS A 94 22.90 -1.69 5.09
CA LYS A 94 22.68 -2.35 3.79
C LYS A 94 22.25 -3.80 3.96
N ALA A 95 22.92 -4.55 4.85
CA ALA A 95 22.54 -5.94 5.15
C ALA A 95 21.13 -6.04 5.75
N ALA A 96 20.80 -5.18 6.71
CA ALA A 96 19.49 -5.12 7.34
C ALA A 96 18.39 -4.80 6.32
N ALA A 97 18.63 -3.85 5.40
CA ALA A 97 17.67 -3.51 4.35
C ALA A 97 17.35 -4.72 3.45
N VAL A 98 18.34 -5.54 3.10
CA VAL A 98 18.14 -6.77 2.32
C VAL A 98 17.29 -7.78 3.10
N ILE A 99 17.65 -8.05 4.35
CA ILE A 99 16.91 -8.98 5.22
C ILE A 99 15.46 -8.52 5.36
N GLN A 100 15.25 -7.25 5.67
CA GLN A 100 13.91 -6.70 5.86
C GLN A 100 13.09 -6.71 4.58
N ARG A 101 13.70 -6.43 3.41
CA ARG A 101 13.01 -6.53 2.11
C ARG A 101 12.52 -7.95 1.85
N ILE A 102 13.37 -8.95 2.07
CA ILE A 102 13.02 -10.37 1.92
C ILE A 102 11.89 -10.73 2.89
N TRP A 103 12.02 -10.33 4.16
CA TRP A 103 11.03 -10.60 5.19
C TRP A 103 9.67 -9.98 4.87
N ARG A 104 9.61 -8.70 4.48
CA ARG A 104 8.37 -8.04 4.07
C ARG A 104 7.69 -8.78 2.92
N GLY A 105 8.47 -9.21 1.92
CA GLY A 105 7.96 -10.02 0.82
C GLY A 105 7.40 -11.37 1.27
N TYR A 106 8.11 -12.07 2.15
CA TYR A 106 7.63 -13.32 2.75
C TYR A 106 6.33 -13.12 3.54
N ALA A 107 6.30 -12.12 4.42
CA ALA A 107 5.16 -11.85 5.30
C ALA A 107 3.88 -11.56 4.51
N VAL A 108 3.96 -10.74 3.46
CA VAL A 108 2.80 -10.46 2.59
C VAL A 108 2.27 -11.73 1.92
N ARG A 109 3.17 -12.56 1.37
CA ARG A 109 2.77 -13.82 0.70
C ARG A 109 2.22 -14.86 1.67
N LYS A 110 2.68 -14.87 2.91
CA LYS A 110 2.29 -15.87 3.91
C LYS A 110 1.01 -15.48 4.66
N PHE A 111 0.85 -14.21 5.01
CA PHE A 111 -0.17 -13.77 5.97
C PHE A 111 -1.22 -12.83 5.39
N THR A 112 -0.96 -12.14 4.26
CA THR A 112 -1.90 -11.16 3.70
C THR A 112 -2.57 -11.65 2.43
N CYS A 113 -1.78 -12.22 1.51
CA CYS A 113 -2.24 -12.55 0.17
C CYS A 113 -2.33 -14.07 -0.03
N ASP A 114 -3.49 -14.66 0.23
CA ASP A 114 -3.81 -15.99 -0.30
C ASP A 114 -4.27 -15.87 -1.76
N PHE A 115 -3.31 -15.95 -2.68
CA PHE A 115 -3.59 -15.88 -4.12
C PHE A 115 -4.57 -16.97 -4.57
N TYR A 116 -4.38 -18.21 -4.10
CA TYR A 116 -5.22 -19.34 -4.49
C TYR A 116 -6.62 -19.24 -3.88
N GLY A 117 -6.73 -18.77 -2.64
CA GLY A 117 -8.00 -18.45 -2.00
C GLY A 117 -8.76 -17.37 -2.76
N ARG A 118 -8.09 -16.27 -3.12
CA ARG A 118 -8.71 -15.19 -3.92
C ARG A 118 -9.13 -15.66 -5.31
N LYS A 119 -8.31 -16.47 -5.98
CA LYS A 119 -8.62 -17.04 -7.30
C LYS A 119 -9.87 -17.91 -7.22
N ARG A 120 -9.94 -18.82 -6.24
CA ARG A 120 -11.11 -19.69 -6.01
C ARG A 120 -12.37 -18.89 -5.72
N TRP A 121 -12.25 -17.82 -4.93
CA TRP A 121 -13.38 -16.92 -4.67
C TRP A 121 -13.88 -16.24 -5.95
N LEU A 122 -12.98 -15.70 -6.77
CA LEU A 122 -13.35 -15.08 -8.05
C LEU A 122 -14.01 -16.08 -9.01
N GLU A 123 -13.47 -17.30 -9.13
CA GLU A 123 -14.07 -18.37 -9.94
C GLU A 123 -15.49 -18.71 -9.46
N ASN A 124 -15.69 -18.81 -8.15
CA ASN A 124 -17.02 -19.04 -7.57
C ASN A 124 -17.98 -17.87 -7.84
N VAL A 125 -17.53 -16.62 -7.70
CA VAL A 125 -18.34 -15.43 -8.00
C VAL A 125 -18.76 -15.43 -9.47
N LEU A 126 -17.84 -15.74 -10.38
CA LEU A 126 -18.16 -15.83 -11.81
C LEU A 126 -19.20 -16.91 -12.07
N LYS A 127 -19.03 -18.11 -11.50
CA LYS A 127 -19.99 -19.20 -11.63
C LYS A 127 -21.38 -18.81 -11.13
N VAL A 128 -21.47 -18.28 -9.91
CA VAL A 128 -22.75 -17.82 -9.33
C VAL A 128 -23.37 -16.71 -10.19
N SER A 129 -22.56 -15.81 -10.73
CA SER A 129 -23.07 -14.75 -11.60
C SER A 129 -23.62 -15.29 -12.93
N GLU A 130 -23.01 -16.34 -13.49
CA GLU A 130 -23.47 -16.96 -14.72
C GLU A 130 -24.75 -17.76 -14.47
N ASP A 131 -24.78 -18.55 -13.39
CA ASP A 131 -25.98 -19.28 -12.95
C ASP A 131 -27.15 -18.32 -12.74
N LEU A 132 -26.91 -17.16 -12.11
CA LEU A 132 -27.91 -16.12 -11.92
C LEU A 132 -28.38 -15.50 -13.25
N ARG A 133 -27.48 -15.27 -14.21
CA ARG A 133 -27.86 -14.75 -15.54
C ARG A 133 -28.75 -15.73 -16.28
N VAL A 134 -28.42 -17.02 -16.24
CA VAL A 134 -29.23 -18.07 -16.85
C VAL A 134 -30.62 -18.12 -16.19
N GLU A 135 -30.69 -18.14 -14.86
CA GLU A 135 -31.96 -18.14 -14.13
C GLU A 135 -32.81 -16.90 -14.46
N MET A 136 -32.18 -15.73 -14.53
CA MET A 136 -32.85 -14.48 -14.91
C MET A 136 -33.36 -14.51 -16.35
N GLN A 137 -32.58 -15.08 -17.27
CA GLN A 137 -32.98 -15.23 -18.66
C GLN A 137 -34.16 -16.20 -18.81
N GLU A 138 -34.14 -17.33 -18.10
CA GLU A 138 -35.24 -18.29 -18.10
C GLU A 138 -36.52 -17.67 -17.53
N LYS A 139 -36.43 -16.96 -16.41
CA LYS A 139 -37.57 -16.24 -15.82
C LYS A 139 -38.12 -15.16 -16.75
N TYR A 140 -37.25 -14.42 -17.43
CA TYR A 140 -37.66 -13.41 -18.40
C TYR A 140 -38.40 -14.03 -19.59
N LEU A 141 -37.91 -15.15 -20.12
CA LEU A 141 -38.58 -15.89 -21.19
C LEU A 141 -39.93 -16.45 -20.73
N GLN A 142 -40.02 -16.98 -19.51
CA GLN A 142 -41.28 -17.43 -18.92
C GLN A 142 -42.28 -16.28 -18.79
N GLN A 143 -41.83 -15.10 -18.34
CA GLN A 143 -42.68 -13.92 -18.24
C GLN A 143 -43.21 -13.48 -19.60
N LEU A 144 -42.36 -13.45 -20.64
CA LEU A 144 -42.79 -13.15 -22.01
C LEU A 144 -43.83 -14.17 -22.50
N GLN A 145 -43.59 -15.46 -22.29
CA GLN A 145 -44.55 -16.50 -22.67
C GLN A 145 -45.89 -16.37 -21.93
N ASP A 146 -45.86 -16.06 -20.64
CA ASP A 146 -47.05 -15.83 -19.84
C ASP A 146 -47.81 -14.56 -20.29
N GLU A 147 -47.09 -13.49 -20.63
CA GLU A 147 -47.67 -12.26 -21.19
C GLU A 147 -48.28 -12.50 -22.56
N GLU A 148 -47.58 -13.21 -23.46
CA GLU A 148 -48.11 -13.61 -24.76
C GLU A 148 -49.34 -14.51 -24.60
N ALA A 149 -49.30 -15.48 -23.69
CA ALA A 149 -50.43 -16.37 -23.42
C ALA A 149 -51.64 -15.60 -22.86
N LYS A 150 -51.41 -14.66 -21.94
CA LYS A 150 -52.46 -13.76 -21.42
C LYS A 150 -53.02 -12.87 -22.52
N ALA A 151 -52.18 -12.22 -23.32
CA ALA A 151 -52.60 -11.38 -24.44
C ALA A 151 -53.38 -12.18 -25.49
N GLN A 152 -52.94 -13.40 -25.80
CA GLN A 152 -53.66 -14.31 -26.69
C GLN A 152 -54.99 -14.73 -26.08
N MET A 153 -55.06 -15.02 -24.78
CA MET A 153 -56.30 -15.37 -24.09
C MET A 153 -57.27 -14.20 -24.08
N GLU A 154 -56.79 -12.98 -23.79
CA GLU A 154 -57.59 -11.75 -23.85
C GLU A 154 -58.11 -11.48 -25.26
N TYR A 155 -57.25 -11.59 -26.28
CA TYR A 155 -57.64 -11.46 -27.68
C TYR A 155 -58.71 -12.49 -28.06
N MET A 156 -58.55 -13.76 -27.69
CA MET A 156 -59.52 -14.82 -27.95
C MET A 156 -60.85 -14.59 -27.20
N ASN A 157 -60.79 -14.07 -25.98
CA ASN A 157 -61.98 -13.73 -25.21
C ASN A 157 -62.73 -12.53 -25.81
N ARG A 158 -62.00 -11.50 -26.27
CA ARG A 158 -62.58 -10.38 -27.04
C ARG A 158 -63.23 -10.89 -28.32
N PHE A 159 -62.51 -11.68 -29.12
CA PHE A 159 -63.03 -12.30 -30.34
C PHE A 159 -64.29 -13.14 -30.11
N ARG A 160 -64.30 -13.97 -29.07
CA ARG A 160 -65.50 -14.74 -28.66
C ARG A 160 -66.66 -13.83 -28.28
N THR A 161 -66.38 -12.72 -27.60
CA THR A 161 -67.40 -11.72 -27.24
C THR A 161 -67.97 -11.04 -28.49
N ASP A 162 -67.12 -10.67 -29.44
CA ASP A 162 -67.55 -10.02 -30.69
C ASP A 162 -68.37 -10.94 -31.60
N ILE A 163 -68.08 -12.25 -31.59
CA ILE A 163 -68.83 -13.26 -32.35
C ILE A 163 -70.11 -13.68 -31.65
N LYS A 164 -70.20 -13.50 -30.33
CA LYS A 164 -71.41 -13.78 -29.55
C LYS A 164 -72.58 -12.98 -30.11
N GLY A 165 -73.59 -13.68 -30.63
CA GLY A 165 -74.77 -13.07 -31.27
C GLY A 165 -74.74 -13.02 -32.80
N LYS A 166 -73.60 -13.25 -33.45
CA LYS A 166 -73.46 -13.29 -34.93
C LYS A 166 -73.80 -14.65 -35.56
N HIS A 167 -74.59 -15.48 -34.86
CA HIS A 167 -74.92 -16.84 -35.25
C HIS A 167 -75.68 -16.96 -36.57
N HIS A 168 -76.43 -15.92 -36.95
CA HIS A 168 -77.13 -15.83 -38.23
C HIS A 168 -76.18 -15.80 -39.45
N LEU A 169 -74.88 -15.57 -39.24
CA LEU A 169 -73.86 -15.62 -40.29
C LEU A 169 -73.30 -17.04 -40.53
N THR A 170 -73.75 -18.03 -39.76
CA THR A 170 -73.30 -19.43 -39.84
C THR A 170 -74.04 -20.18 -40.96
N SER A 171 -73.38 -21.11 -41.64
CA SER A 171 -74.04 -21.97 -42.63
C SER A 171 -75.13 -22.83 -42.00
N THR A 172 -76.24 -22.93 -42.73
CA THR A 172 -77.30 -23.90 -42.48
C THR A 172 -77.20 -25.06 -43.47
N ARG A 173 -77.97 -26.14 -43.27
CA ARG A 173 -78.00 -27.28 -44.20
C ARG A 173 -78.46 -26.89 -45.61
N ALA A 174 -79.29 -25.85 -45.73
CA ALA A 174 -79.88 -25.42 -46.99
C ALA A 174 -79.17 -24.22 -47.63
N ARG A 175 -78.48 -23.37 -46.85
CA ARG A 175 -77.76 -22.18 -47.35
C ARG A 175 -76.39 -22.01 -46.69
N PRO A 176 -75.30 -21.79 -47.47
CA PRO A 176 -73.98 -21.50 -46.94
C PRO A 176 -73.96 -20.13 -46.23
N GLY A 177 -73.19 -20.03 -45.14
CA GLY A 177 -72.98 -18.81 -44.37
C GLY A 177 -71.93 -17.91 -45.04
N VAL A 178 -71.88 -16.65 -44.62
CA VAL A 178 -70.99 -15.63 -45.22
C VAL A 178 -69.51 -16.07 -45.17
N PHE A 179 -69.11 -16.75 -44.10
CA PHE A 179 -67.74 -17.23 -43.87
C PHE A 179 -67.45 -18.63 -44.45
N ASN A 180 -68.41 -19.23 -45.17
CA ASN A 180 -68.26 -20.54 -45.82
C ASN A 180 -68.93 -20.52 -47.20
N SER A 181 -68.51 -19.53 -48.00
CA SER A 181 -68.98 -19.35 -49.38
C SER A 181 -68.46 -20.46 -50.31
N PRO A 182 -69.28 -21.01 -51.21
CA PRO A 182 -68.86 -22.05 -52.18
C PRO A 182 -67.77 -21.56 -53.14
N TYR A 183 -67.62 -20.25 -53.33
CA TYR A 183 -66.59 -19.65 -54.18
C TYR A 183 -65.21 -19.55 -53.51
N ALA A 184 -65.12 -19.77 -52.18
CA ALA A 184 -63.84 -19.72 -51.47
C ALA A 184 -62.90 -20.86 -51.90
N PHE A 185 -63.43 -22.03 -52.25
CA PHE A 185 -62.67 -23.21 -52.68
C PHE A 185 -62.32 -23.21 -54.17
N ALA A 186 -63.05 -22.44 -54.99
CA ALA A 186 -62.88 -22.39 -56.45
C ALA A 186 -61.56 -21.72 -56.89
N HIS A 187 -60.92 -20.93 -56.02
CA HIS A 187 -59.66 -20.22 -56.31
C HIS A 187 -58.43 -20.83 -55.60
N GLY A 188 -58.48 -22.11 -55.21
CA GLY A 188 -57.33 -22.85 -54.67
C GLY A 188 -56.79 -22.37 -53.31
N GLY A 189 -57.48 -21.45 -52.65
CA GLY A 189 -57.09 -20.91 -51.35
C GLY A 189 -57.75 -21.65 -50.20
N LYS A 190 -57.00 -21.92 -49.12
CA LYS A 190 -57.57 -22.22 -47.80
C LYS A 190 -58.54 -21.09 -47.40
N PRO A 191 -59.62 -21.35 -46.64
CA PRO A 191 -60.52 -20.29 -46.19
C PRO A 191 -59.72 -19.14 -45.56
N ARG A 192 -59.86 -17.93 -46.13
CA ARG A 192 -59.08 -16.73 -45.77
C ARG A 192 -59.25 -16.34 -44.29
N ASP A 193 -60.34 -16.80 -43.68
CA ASP A 193 -60.78 -16.39 -42.35
C ASP A 193 -60.42 -17.46 -41.31
N SER A 194 -59.15 -17.87 -41.29
CA SER A 194 -58.63 -18.88 -40.37
C SER A 194 -57.84 -18.21 -39.25
N LEU A 195 -58.40 -18.17 -38.04
CA LEU A 195 -57.69 -17.69 -36.86
C LEU A 195 -57.08 -18.89 -36.13
N LYS A 196 -55.74 -18.92 -35.98
CA LYS A 196 -54.99 -20.07 -35.42
C LYS A 196 -55.32 -21.42 -36.08
N GLY A 197 -55.58 -21.41 -37.39
CA GLY A 197 -55.87 -22.64 -38.16
C GLY A 197 -57.30 -23.18 -38.03
N VAL A 198 -58.17 -22.53 -37.25
CA VAL A 198 -59.60 -22.84 -37.14
C VAL A 198 -60.39 -21.78 -37.92
N THR A 199 -61.41 -22.21 -38.66
CA THR A 199 -62.19 -21.26 -39.47
C THR A 199 -63.15 -20.45 -38.58
N VAL A 200 -63.42 -19.19 -38.94
CA VAL A 200 -64.41 -18.35 -38.24
C VAL A 200 -65.78 -19.06 -38.16
N GLU A 201 -66.16 -19.78 -39.21
CA GLU A 201 -67.35 -20.64 -39.28
C GLU A 201 -67.37 -21.73 -38.18
N GLN A 202 -66.23 -22.38 -37.91
CA GLN A 202 -66.10 -23.37 -36.83
C GLN A 202 -66.23 -22.72 -35.46
N HIS A 203 -65.60 -21.57 -35.22
CA HIS A 203 -65.75 -20.81 -33.98
C HIS A 203 -67.20 -20.34 -33.74
N LEU A 204 -67.92 -19.92 -34.78
CA LEU A 204 -69.35 -19.60 -34.73
C LEU A 204 -70.20 -20.82 -34.30
N LYS A 205 -69.92 -22.00 -34.89
CA LYS A 205 -70.62 -23.25 -34.53
C LYS A 205 -70.29 -23.70 -33.11
N GLU A 206 -69.04 -23.59 -32.69
CA GLU A 206 -68.58 -23.97 -31.34
C GLU A 206 -69.14 -23.05 -30.26
N THR A 207 -69.13 -21.74 -30.48
CA THR A 207 -69.75 -20.77 -29.56
C THR A 207 -71.25 -20.98 -29.43
N MET A 208 -71.95 -21.25 -30.54
CA MET A 208 -73.37 -21.66 -30.53
C MET A 208 -73.60 -22.96 -29.77
N ARG A 209 -72.82 -24.01 -30.06
CA ARG A 209 -72.91 -25.30 -29.34
C ARG A 209 -72.64 -25.12 -27.85
N ALA A 210 -71.65 -24.32 -27.48
CA ALA A 210 -71.35 -24.00 -26.09
C ALA A 210 -72.51 -23.24 -25.43
N MET A 211 -73.13 -22.27 -26.11
CA MET A 211 -74.28 -21.52 -25.61
C MET A 211 -75.53 -22.40 -25.43
N VAL A 212 -75.76 -23.36 -26.34
CA VAL A 212 -76.85 -24.33 -26.24
C VAL A 212 -76.57 -25.35 -25.15
N ARG A 213 -75.31 -25.77 -24.95
CA ARG A 213 -74.91 -26.67 -23.87
C ARG A 213 -74.92 -26.00 -22.49
N SER A 214 -74.61 -24.71 -22.42
CA SER A 214 -74.63 -23.93 -21.18
C SER A 214 -76.02 -23.42 -20.82
N ARG A 215 -77.03 -23.61 -21.69
CA ARG A 215 -78.42 -23.46 -21.30
C ARG A 215 -78.73 -24.56 -20.27
N PRO A 216 -79.08 -24.20 -19.03
CA PRO A 216 -79.43 -25.20 -18.03
C PRO A 216 -80.60 -26.03 -18.55
N LYS A 217 -80.54 -27.34 -18.36
CA LYS A 217 -81.69 -28.20 -18.68
C LYS A 217 -82.84 -27.76 -17.77
N HIS A 218 -84.08 -27.83 -18.26
CA HIS A 218 -85.26 -27.41 -17.49
C HIS A 218 -85.32 -28.02 -16.08
N LYS A 219 -84.81 -29.25 -15.90
CA LYS A 219 -84.69 -29.94 -14.61
C LYS A 219 -83.69 -29.27 -13.65
N GLU A 220 -82.53 -28.82 -14.15
CA GLU A 220 -81.50 -28.12 -13.37
C GLU A 220 -81.91 -26.69 -13.04
N MET A 221 -82.68 -26.01 -13.91
CA MET A 221 -83.30 -24.72 -13.59
C MET A 221 -84.27 -24.82 -12.41
N MET A 222 -85.06 -25.89 -12.35
CA MET A 222 -85.99 -26.15 -11.24
C MET A 222 -85.25 -26.55 -9.94
N GLU A 223 -84.13 -27.25 -10.04
CA GLU A 223 -83.34 -27.71 -8.90
C GLU A 223 -82.48 -26.58 -8.28
N ALA A 224 -81.97 -25.65 -9.09
CA ALA A 224 -81.29 -24.44 -8.63
C ALA A 224 -82.22 -23.40 -7.97
N LEU A 225 -83.53 -23.50 -8.22
CA LEU A 225 -84.57 -22.71 -7.55
C LEU A 225 -85.08 -23.40 -6.26
N SER A 226 -84.57 -24.59 -5.91
CA SER A 226 -84.95 -25.27 -4.66
C SER A 226 -84.19 -24.68 -3.45
N PRO A 227 -84.82 -24.46 -2.28
CA PRO A 227 -84.22 -23.68 -1.18
C PRO A 227 -83.15 -24.42 -0.35
N THR A 228 -82.65 -25.59 -0.77
CA THR A 228 -81.87 -26.47 0.10
C THR A 228 -80.45 -26.71 -0.41
N ASN A 229 -79.54 -25.74 -0.26
CA ASN A 229 -78.11 -26.05 -0.11
C ASN A 229 -77.29 -24.87 0.44
N TYR A 230 -77.28 -24.70 1.76
CA TYR A 230 -76.30 -23.84 2.45
C TYR A 230 -75.03 -24.65 2.72
N GLY A 231 -74.09 -24.65 1.76
CA GLY A 231 -72.75 -25.19 1.93
C GLY A 231 -71.70 -24.09 1.86
N SER A 232 -71.20 -23.61 3.01
CA SER A 232 -70.11 -22.63 3.10
C SER A 232 -68.76 -23.21 2.65
N PRO A 233 -68.04 -22.61 1.67
CA PRO A 233 -66.68 -23.04 1.35
C PRO A 233 -65.67 -22.44 2.33
N LYS A 234 -65.04 -23.27 3.16
CA LYS A 234 -63.87 -22.89 3.97
C LYS A 234 -62.66 -22.64 3.07
N ARG A 235 -62.22 -21.38 2.92
CA ARG A 235 -60.89 -21.05 2.39
C ARG A 235 -59.85 -21.14 3.51
N ARG A 236 -58.93 -22.10 3.46
CA ARG A 236 -57.66 -22.04 4.22
C ARG A 236 -56.65 -21.25 3.38
N VAL A 237 -56.21 -20.10 3.88
CA VAL A 237 -55.03 -19.40 3.36
C VAL A 237 -53.89 -19.68 4.35
N SER A 238 -52.84 -20.38 3.89
CA SER A 238 -51.60 -20.50 4.64
C SER A 238 -50.61 -19.45 4.13
N PRO A 239 -50.09 -18.54 4.97
CA PRO A 239 -49.08 -17.58 4.53
C PRO A 239 -47.72 -18.27 4.40
N ARG A 240 -47.19 -18.32 3.17
CA ARG A 240 -45.84 -18.81 2.88
C ARG A 240 -44.83 -17.74 3.35
N LYS A 241 -44.22 -17.94 4.54
CA LYS A 241 -43.11 -17.09 5.02
C LYS A 241 -41.84 -17.43 4.22
N LEU A 242 -41.41 -16.54 3.33
CA LEU A 242 -40.06 -16.56 2.78
C LEU A 242 -39.12 -15.88 3.79
N LYS A 243 -38.36 -16.69 4.54
CA LYS A 243 -37.18 -16.20 5.27
C LYS A 243 -36.00 -16.26 4.31
N VAL A 244 -35.55 -15.10 3.84
CA VAL A 244 -34.23 -14.97 3.20
C VAL A 244 -33.24 -14.66 4.31
N THR A 245 -32.51 -15.68 4.76
CA THR A 245 -31.32 -15.48 5.60
C THR A 245 -30.15 -15.16 4.68
N VAL A 246 -29.77 -13.88 4.64
CA VAL A 246 -28.48 -13.47 4.09
C VAL A 246 -27.44 -13.78 5.17
N GLU A 247 -26.77 -14.93 5.05
CA GLU A 247 -25.57 -15.18 5.83
C GLU A 247 -24.51 -14.15 5.41
N LYS A 248 -24.18 -13.26 6.34
CA LYS A 248 -23.09 -12.30 6.17
C LYS A 248 -21.79 -13.08 6.03
N PRO A 249 -20.92 -12.79 5.04
CA PRO A 249 -19.63 -13.44 4.95
C PRO A 249 -18.76 -13.11 6.17
N SER A 250 -18.39 -14.20 6.86
CA SER A 250 -17.36 -14.39 7.88
C SER A 250 -16.26 -13.30 7.97
N PHE A 251 -16.34 -12.51 9.05
CA PHE A 251 -15.30 -12.25 10.08
C PHE A 251 -13.82 -11.98 9.73
N TYR A 252 -13.41 -11.69 8.49
CA TYR A 252 -11.98 -11.49 8.17
C TYR A 252 -11.57 -10.07 7.72
N THR A 253 -12.48 -9.10 7.71
CA THR A 253 -12.20 -7.81 7.03
C THR A 253 -12.09 -6.56 7.90
N SER A 254 -12.45 -6.59 9.19
CA SER A 254 -12.38 -5.38 10.04
C SER A 254 -11.26 -5.39 11.08
N VAL A 255 -11.03 -6.50 11.79
CA VAL A 255 -10.14 -6.49 12.97
C VAL A 255 -8.65 -6.53 12.63
N HIS A 256 -8.25 -7.06 11.47
CA HIS A 256 -6.83 -7.17 11.11
C HIS A 256 -6.24 -6.00 10.34
N LYS A 257 -7.05 -5.12 9.73
CA LYS A 257 -6.51 -3.93 9.07
C LYS A 257 -6.03 -2.91 10.10
N GLU A 258 -6.81 -2.61 11.13
CA GLU A 258 -6.43 -1.60 12.13
C GLU A 258 -5.19 -2.00 12.92
N ALA A 259 -5.05 -3.28 13.29
CA ALA A 259 -3.85 -3.77 13.99
C ALA A 259 -2.58 -3.77 13.12
N LEU A 260 -2.68 -4.08 11.81
CA LEU A 260 -1.52 -4.10 10.92
C LEU A 260 -1.05 -2.70 10.50
N PHE A 261 -1.95 -1.71 10.48
CA PHE A 261 -1.59 -0.32 10.18
C PHE A 261 -1.12 0.46 11.41
N ALA A 262 -1.66 0.19 12.60
CA ALA A 262 -1.21 0.83 13.85
C ALA A 262 0.26 0.50 14.19
N ASP A 263 0.70 -0.74 13.97
CA ASP A 263 2.09 -1.16 14.18
C ASP A 263 3.08 -0.56 13.16
N TYR A 264 2.56 -0.08 12.02
CA TYR A 264 3.37 0.53 10.96
C TYR A 264 3.58 2.04 11.21
N GLU A 265 2.57 2.75 11.72
CA GLU A 265 2.67 4.19 12.05
C GLU A 265 3.55 4.47 13.29
N VAL A 266 3.52 3.60 14.30
CA VAL A 266 4.35 3.77 15.51
C VAL A 266 5.85 3.57 15.21
N LYS A 267 6.21 2.86 14.14
CA LYS A 267 7.60 2.64 13.72
C LYS A 267 8.16 3.72 12.79
N THR A 268 7.32 4.44 12.04
CA THR A 268 7.79 5.52 11.15
C THR A 268 8.06 6.82 11.90
N GLN A 269 7.38 7.08 13.02
CA GLN A 269 7.64 8.27 13.85
C GLN A 269 8.93 8.20 14.68
N LYS A 270 9.53 7.02 14.87
CA LYS A 270 10.83 6.86 15.57
C LYS A 270 12.05 6.98 14.65
N CYS A 271 11.86 7.19 13.36
CA CYS A 271 12.95 7.23 12.36
C CYS A 271 13.20 8.65 11.80
N SER A 272 12.59 9.68 12.38
CA SER A 272 12.68 11.09 11.94
C SER A 272 13.29 12.03 12.99
N LEU A 273 14.23 11.53 13.81
CA LEU A 273 15.12 12.33 14.67
C LEU A 273 16.56 11.91 14.46
#